data_AF-A0A2Z6GFC9-F1
#
_entry.id   AF-A0A2Z6GFC9-F1
#
_cell.length_a   1.000
_cell.length_b   1.000
_cell.length_c   1.000
_cell.angle_alpha   90.00
_cell.angle_beta   90.00
_cell.angle_gamma   90.00
#
_symmetry.space_group_name_H-M   'P 1'
#
loop_
_entity.id
_entity.type
_entity.pdbx_description
1 polymer ?
#
loop_
_entity_poly.entity_id
_entity_poly.type
_entity_poly.pdbx_seq_one_letter_code
_entity_poly.pdbx_strand_id
1 'polypeptide(L)' 'MTPLDKVEGRAIPFGLKNVDTDVIIPAHWLKTTTREGMGRGAFESLRADPDNLFDSADSRRA' A
#
# COMPACT_ATOMS: atom_id res chain seq x y z
N MET A 1 11.73 11.25 15.34
CA MET A 1 11.57 11.59 13.92
C MET A 1 12.94 11.48 13.27
N THR A 2 13.06 10.66 12.25
CA THR A 2 14.30 10.53 11.47
C THR A 2 14.23 11.52 10.31
N PRO A 3 15.18 12.46 10.17
CA PRO A 3 15.24 13.35 9.01
C PRO A 3 15.36 12.55 7.70
N LEU A 4 14.71 13.05 6.65
CA LEU A 4 14.75 12.44 5.32
C LEU A 4 15.60 13.32 4.40
N ASP A 5 16.81 12.86 4.06
CA ASP A 5 17.70 13.61 3.16
C ASP A 5 17.58 13.15 1.71
N LYS A 6 17.54 11.83 1.48
CA LYS A 6 17.39 11.24 0.14
C LYS A 6 16.74 9.86 0.21
N VAL A 7 15.82 9.59 -0.71
CA VAL A 7 15.23 8.27 -0.94
C VAL A 7 15.36 7.96 -2.41
N GLU A 8 15.84 6.76 -2.72
CA GLU A 8 15.86 6.21 -4.07
C GLU A 8 15.12 4.88 -4.05
N GLY A 9 14.40 4.61 -5.13
CA GLY A 9 13.61 3.41 -5.25
C GLY A 9 12.70 3.50 -6.47
N ARG A 10 12.06 2.39 -6.77
CA ARG A 10 11.11 2.30 -7.88
C ARG A 10 9.80 3.00 -7.52
N ALA A 11 9.29 3.79 -8.46
CA ALA A 11 7.93 4.32 -8.40
C ALA A 11 6.95 3.34 -9.07
N ILE A 12 5.77 3.17 -8.46
CA ILE A 12 4.65 2.41 -9.04
C ILE A 12 3.57 3.43 -9.46
N PRO A 13 3.32 3.63 -10.77
CA PRO A 13 2.35 4.61 -11.24
C PRO A 13 0.92 4.07 -11.06
N PHE A 14 0.24 4.50 -9.99
CA PHE A 14 -1.08 3.96 -9.66
C PHE A 14 -2.23 4.45 -10.57
N GLY A 15 -2.17 5.69 -11.06
CA GLY A 15 -3.09 6.20 -12.07
C GLY A 15 -4.53 6.49 -11.62
N LEU A 16 -4.92 6.15 -10.39
CA LEU A 16 -6.25 6.45 -9.86
C LEU A 16 -6.35 7.87 -9.27
N LYS A 17 -7.53 8.48 -9.45
CA LYS A 17 -7.93 9.71 -8.75
C LYS A 17 -8.84 9.35 -7.58
N ASN A 18 -8.96 10.25 -6.61
CA ASN A 18 -9.87 10.11 -5.46
C ASN A 18 -9.63 8.81 -4.66
N VAL A 19 -8.36 8.48 -4.42
CA VAL A 19 -7.98 7.38 -3.54
C VAL A 19 -8.39 7.75 -2.10
N ASP A 20 -9.46 7.13 -1.60
CA ASP A 20 -9.98 7.38 -0.26
C ASP A 20 -9.22 6.59 0.82
N THR A 21 -9.59 6.80 2.09
CA THR A 21 -8.92 6.16 3.22
C THR A 21 -9.16 4.66 3.30
N ASP A 22 -10.33 4.17 2.88
CA ASP A 22 -10.62 2.73 2.89
C ASP A 22 -9.90 1.99 1.76
N VAL A 23 -9.64 2.66 0.62
CA VAL A 23 -8.76 2.15 -0.44
C VAL A 23 -7.32 2.03 0.05
N ILE A 24 -6.84 2.98 0.87
CA ILE A 24 -5.50 2.89 1.48
C ILE A 24 -5.44 1.77 2.51
N ILE A 25 -6.42 1.70 3.42
CA ILE A 25 -6.52 0.67 4.44
C ILE A 25 -7.98 0.48 4.90
N PRO A 26 -8.57 -0.71 4.77
CA PRO A 26 -9.96 -0.93 5.18
C PRO A 26 -10.17 -0.73 6.69
N ALA A 27 -11.29 -0.09 7.07
CA ALA A 27 -11.61 0.23 8.46
C ALA A 27 -11.52 -0.94 9.47
N HIS A 28 -11.71 -2.19 9.03
CA HIS A 28 -11.62 -3.34 9.94
C HIS A 28 -10.20 -3.57 10.47
N TRP A 29 -9.16 -3.15 9.75
CA TRP A 29 -7.77 -3.15 10.22
C TRP A 29 -7.54 -2.15 11.36
N LEU A 30 -8.41 -1.14 11.51
CA LEU A 30 -8.29 -0.09 12.52
C LEU A 30 -8.88 -0.47 13.88
N LYS A 31 -9.40 -1.71 14.01
CA LYS A 31 -9.93 -2.24 15.27
C LYS A 31 -8.83 -2.75 16.22
N THR A 32 -7.59 -2.86 15.74
CA THR A 32 -6.45 -3.30 16.55
C THR A 32 -6.00 -2.22 17.53
N THR A 33 -5.47 -2.64 18.69
CA THR A 33 -4.78 -1.76 19.64
C THR A 33 -3.26 -1.83 19.50
N THR A 34 -2.75 -2.75 18.68
CA THR A 34 -1.32 -2.90 18.40
C THR A 34 -0.90 -2.02 17.22
N ARG A 35 0.38 -1.64 17.20
CA ARG A 35 0.96 -0.86 16.09
C ARG A 35 1.59 -1.73 15.00
N GLU A 36 1.55 -3.05 15.17
CA GLU A 36 2.26 -3.99 14.32
C GLU A 36 1.37 -4.52 13.18
N GLY A 37 1.98 -4.78 12.02
CA GLY A 37 1.32 -5.52 10.95
C GLY A 37 0.29 -4.77 10.11
N MET A 38 0.06 -3.47 10.35
CA MET A 38 -0.87 -2.66 9.53
C MET A 38 -0.51 -2.63 8.05
N GLY A 39 0.77 -2.79 7.70
CA GLY A 39 1.21 -2.87 6.30
C GLY A 39 0.59 -4.03 5.51
N ARG A 40 0.05 -5.06 6.17
CA ARG A 40 -0.68 -6.15 5.49
C ARG A 40 -2.04 -5.71 4.94
N GLY A 41 -2.68 -4.73 5.59
CA GLY A 41 -3.96 -4.16 5.14
C GLY A 41 -3.81 -3.06 4.08
N ALA A 42 -2.58 -2.66 3.74
CA ALA A 42 -2.34 -1.61 2.76
C ALA A 42 -2.84 -2.03 1.38
N PHE A 43 -3.78 -1.27 0.84
CA PHE A 43 -4.42 -1.51 -0.46
C PHE A 43 -5.09 -2.89 -0.58
N GLU A 44 -5.54 -3.48 0.54
CA GLU A 44 -6.07 -4.84 0.58
C GLU A 44 -7.20 -5.08 -0.43
N SER A 45 -8.16 -4.15 -0.54
CA SER A 45 -9.27 -4.28 -1.48
C SER A 45 -8.82 -4.34 -2.94
N LEU A 46 -7.72 -3.68 -3.29
CA LEU A 46 -7.13 -3.73 -4.64
C LEU A 46 -6.30 -5.00 -4.82
N ARG A 47 -5.56 -5.41 -3.78
CA ARG A 47 -4.73 -6.62 -3.79
C ARG A 47 -5.52 -7.92 -3.79
N ALA A 48 -6.82 -7.86 -3.49
CA ALA A 48 -7.72 -8.99 -3.66
C ALA A 48 -7.82 -9.45 -5.13
N ASP A 49 -7.52 -8.58 -6.09
CA ASP A 49 -7.37 -8.94 -7.50
C ASP A 49 -5.99 -9.61 -7.73
N PRO A 50 -5.92 -10.86 -8.23
CA PRO A 50 -4.65 -11.52 -8.55
C PRO A 50 -3.79 -10.77 -9.56
N ASP A 51 -4.41 -9.98 -10.44
CA ASP A 51 -3.73 -9.20 -11.49
C ASP A 51 -3.48 -7.74 -11.06
N ASN A 52 -3.54 -7.45 -9.76
CA ASN A 52 -3.35 -6.10 -9.26
C ASN A 52 -1.95 -5.52 -9.59
N LEU A 53 -1.93 -4.19 -9.78
CA LEU A 53 -0.73 -3.45 -10.14
C LEU A 53 0.42 -3.65 -9.14
N PHE A 54 0.13 -3.65 -7.83
CA PHE A 54 1.16 -3.63 -6.77
C PHE A 54 1.93 -4.93 -6.67
N ASP A 55 1.29 -6.05 -7.01
CA ASP A 55 1.83 -7.40 -6.88
C ASP A 55 2.24 -8.03 -8.21
N SER A 56 2.05 -7.32 -9.32
CA SER A 56 2.53 -7.73 -10.63
C SER A 56 4.05 -7.98 -10.63
N ALA A 57 4.48 -8.90 -11.50
CA ALA A 57 5.90 -9.22 -11.66
C ALA A 57 6.72 -7.98 -12.04
N ASP A 58 6.13 -7.06 -12.80
CA ASP A 58 6.77 -5.79 -13.12
C ASP A 58 6.99 -4.99 -11.85
N SER A 59 5.97 -4.70 -11.05
CA SER A 59 6.11 -3.91 -9.81
C SER A 59 7.05 -4.53 -8.76
N ARG A 60 7.21 -5.86 -8.76
CA ARG A 60 8.07 -6.59 -7.80
C ARG A 60 9.54 -6.74 -8.22
N ARG A 61 9.91 -6.44 -9.47
CA ARG A 61 11.31 -6.51 -9.93
C ARG A 61 12.11 -5.35 -9.34
N ALA A 62 13.12 -5.69 -8.55
CA ALA A 62 14.14 -4.81 -7.97
C ALA A 62 15.16 -4.37 -9.02
#